data_AF-A0A1Z9HY41-F1
#
_entry.id   AF-A0A1Z9HY41-F1
#
_cell.length_a   1.000
_cell.length_b   1.000
_cell.length_c   1.000
_cell.angle_alpha   90.00
_cell.angle_beta   90.00
_cell.angle_gamma   90.00
#
_symmetry.space_group_name_H-M   'P 1'
#
loop_
_entity.id
_entity.type
_entity.pdbx_description
1 polymer ?
#
loop_
_entity_poly.entity_id
_entity_poly.type
_entity_poly.pdbx_seq_one_letter_code
_entity_poly.pdbx_strand_id
1 'polypeptide(L)'
;MSAKGTVLKRVRQSRKANAKNKHYKSIVKSVTKKVLSETKKKDASAAADSAFSAIDKVASKGIIHKNKAANQKAKISKHLNNLK
;
A
#
# COMPACT_ATOMS: atom_id res chain seq x y z
N MET A 1 -37.91 3.24 8.13
CA MET A 1 -37.53 4.67 8.02
C MET A 1 -36.37 4.79 7.03
N SER A 2 -36.56 5.46 5.89
CA SER A 2 -35.50 5.65 4.90
C SER A 2 -34.41 6.60 5.44
N ALA A 3 -33.14 6.31 5.17
CA ALA A 3 -32.02 7.17 5.56
C ALA A 3 -32.20 8.57 4.94
N LYS A 4 -32.22 9.63 5.75
CA LYS A 4 -32.47 11.01 5.28
C LYS A 4 -31.19 11.81 5.06
N GLY A 5 -31.22 12.73 4.10
CA GLY A 5 -30.29 13.87 3.89
C GLY A 5 -28.80 13.62 4.21
N THR A 6 -28.39 14.00 5.42
CA THR A 6 -26.99 13.96 5.89
C THR A 6 -26.42 12.55 5.93
N VAL A 7 -27.22 11.54 6.27
CA VAL A 7 -26.82 10.13 6.30
C VAL A 7 -26.51 9.64 4.87
N LEU A 8 -27.39 9.93 3.91
CA LEU A 8 -27.17 9.59 2.50
C LEU A 8 -25.92 10.29 1.93
N LYS A 9 -25.65 11.54 2.35
CA LYS A 9 -24.41 12.26 1.99
C LYS A 9 -23.17 11.53 2.53
N ARG A 10 -23.18 11.10 3.80
CA ARG A 10 -22.08 10.33 4.40
C ARG A 10 -21.84 8.99 3.69
N VAL A 11 -22.91 8.28 3.31
CA VAL A 11 -22.80 7.03 2.52
C VAL A 11 -22.10 7.30 1.17
N ARG A 12 -22.50 8.35 0.43
CA ARG A 12 -21.86 8.71 -0.84
C ARG A 12 -20.38 9.07 -0.66
N GLN A 13 -20.03 9.84 0.36
CA GLN A 13 -18.64 10.19 0.68
C GLN A 13 -17.81 8.95 1.05
N SER A 14 -18.37 8.07 1.88
CA SER A 14 -17.73 6.82 2.30
C SER A 14 -17.43 5.91 1.11
N ARG A 15 -18.38 5.75 0.17
CA ARG A 15 -18.16 4.96 -1.06
C ARG A 15 -16.99 5.50 -1.89
N LYS A 16 -16.92 6.82 -2.08
CA LYS A 16 -15.81 7.48 -2.79
C LYS A 16 -14.46 7.28 -2.09
N ALA A 17 -14.43 7.49 -0.77
CA ALA A 17 -13.23 7.30 0.04
C ALA A 17 -12.77 5.83 0.04
N ASN A 18 -13.72 4.89 0.13
CA ASN A 18 -13.44 3.45 0.09
C ASN A 18 -12.80 3.06 -1.26
N ALA A 19 -13.36 3.49 -2.39
CA ALA A 19 -12.80 3.21 -3.71
C ALA A 19 -11.35 3.69 -3.84
N LYS A 20 -11.07 4.93 -3.43
CA LYS A 20 -9.71 5.50 -3.40
C LYS A 20 -8.78 4.68 -2.50
N ASN A 21 -9.21 4.39 -1.27
CA ASN A 21 -8.40 3.65 -0.30
C ASN A 21 -8.13 2.21 -0.76
N LYS A 22 -9.11 1.56 -1.39
CA LYS A 22 -8.98 0.22 -1.96
C LYS A 22 -7.92 0.20 -3.03
N HIS A 23 -7.94 1.16 -3.96
CA HIS A 23 -6.96 1.28 -5.03
C HIS A 23 -5.52 1.42 -4.48
N TYR A 24 -5.27 2.38 -3.59
CA TYR A 24 -3.92 2.57 -3.02
C TYR A 24 -3.46 1.40 -2.15
N LYS A 25 -4.35 0.77 -1.38
CA LYS A 25 -4.03 -0.45 -0.63
C LYS A 25 -3.68 -1.60 -1.58
N SER A 26 -4.35 -1.70 -2.73
CA SER A 26 -4.04 -2.69 -3.77
C SER A 26 -2.66 -2.44 -4.36
N ILE A 27 -2.32 -1.19 -4.70
CA ILE A 27 -0.99 -0.82 -5.21
C ILE A 27 0.10 -1.28 -4.24
N VAL A 28 -0.02 -0.93 -2.95
CA VAL A 28 0.97 -1.34 -1.92
C VAL A 28 1.13 -2.85 -1.90
N LYS A 29 0.03 -3.62 -1.93
CA LYS A 29 0.09 -5.08 -1.97
C LYS A 29 0.79 -5.60 -3.23
N SER A 30 0.48 -5.03 -4.39
CA SER A 30 1.06 -5.44 -5.68
C SER A 30 2.55 -5.16 -5.74
N VAL A 31 3.01 -3.97 -5.34
CA VAL A 31 4.46 -3.64 -5.35
C VAL A 31 5.23 -4.50 -4.37
N THR A 32 4.68 -4.74 -3.18
CA THR A 32 5.31 -5.65 -2.20
C THR A 32 5.38 -7.08 -2.75
N LYS A 33 4.31 -7.58 -3.37
CA LYS A 33 4.31 -8.92 -3.99
C LYS A 33 5.34 -9.03 -5.12
N LYS A 34 5.47 -8.00 -5.96
CA LYS A 34 6.43 -7.96 -7.07
C LYS A 34 7.87 -8.12 -6.58
N VAL A 35 8.24 -7.44 -5.49
CA VAL A 35 9.58 -7.56 -4.91
C VAL A 35 9.80 -8.95 -4.29
N LEU A 36 8.79 -9.49 -3.61
CA LEU A 36 8.88 -10.82 -3.00
C LEU A 36 8.92 -11.98 -4.00
N SER A 37 8.39 -11.79 -5.22
CA SER A 37 8.44 -12.80 -6.28
C SER A 37 9.78 -12.85 -7.02
N GLU A 38 10.60 -11.82 -6.87
CA GLU A 38 11.88 -11.74 -7.57
C GLU A 38 12.94 -12.59 -6.87
N THR A 39 13.70 -13.37 -7.65
CA THR A 39 14.75 -14.28 -7.16
C THR A 39 16.15 -13.73 -7.43
N LYS A 40 16.30 -12.82 -8.40
CA LYS A 40 17.57 -12.18 -8.71
C LYS A 40 17.76 -10.93 -7.86
N LYS A 41 18.88 -10.87 -7.14
CA LYS A 41 19.20 -9.78 -6.21
C LYS A 41 19.20 -8.38 -6.85
N LYS A 42 19.76 -8.26 -8.07
CA LYS A 42 19.83 -6.99 -8.80
C LYS A 42 18.43 -6.45 -9.15
N ASP A 43 17.59 -7.32 -9.72
CA ASP A 43 16.23 -6.97 -10.13
C ASP A 43 15.33 -6.70 -8.91
N ALA A 44 15.53 -7.45 -7.83
CA ALA A 44 14.83 -7.25 -6.57
C ALA A 44 15.18 -5.90 -5.92
N SER A 45 16.44 -5.47 -5.97
CA SER A 45 16.88 -4.19 -5.42
C SER A 45 16.25 -3.02 -6.16
N ALA A 46 16.29 -3.03 -7.50
CA ALA A 46 15.67 -1.98 -8.32
C ALA A 46 14.15 -1.90 -8.10
N ALA A 47 13.49 -3.06 -7.97
CA ALA A 47 12.06 -3.12 -7.66
C ALA A 47 11.76 -2.63 -6.23
N ALA A 48 12.66 -2.84 -5.28
CA ALA A 48 12.50 -2.41 -3.90
C ALA A 48 12.52 -0.88 -3.75
N ASP A 49 13.40 -0.18 -4.46
CA ASP A 49 13.47 1.29 -4.41
C ASP A 49 12.16 1.94 -4.89
N SER A 50 11.61 1.40 -5.98
CA SER A 50 10.30 1.80 -6.49
C SER A 50 9.18 1.47 -5.50
N ALA A 51 9.24 0.31 -4.83
CA ALA A 51 8.26 -0.11 -3.85
C ALA A 51 8.30 0.75 -2.59
N PHE A 52 9.47 1.12 -2.08
CA PHE A 52 9.63 2.01 -0.93
C PHE A 52 9.03 3.38 -1.20
N SER A 53 9.34 3.95 -2.37
CA SER A 53 8.77 5.23 -2.81
C SER A 53 7.23 5.18 -2.86
N ALA A 54 6.66 4.10 -3.40
CA ALA A 54 5.21 3.91 -3.47
C ALA A 54 4.57 3.76 -2.08
N ILE A 55 5.19 2.98 -1.19
CA ILE A 55 4.71 2.75 0.19
C ILE A 55 4.67 4.08 0.95
N ASP A 56 5.76 4.86 0.90
CA ASP A 56 5.87 6.10 1.64
C ASP A 56 4.92 7.17 1.10
N LYS A 57 4.68 7.20 -0.22
CA LYS A 57 3.67 8.08 -0.85
C LYS A 57 2.23 7.73 -0.43
N VAL A 58 1.94 6.47 -0.14
CA VAL A 58 0.61 6.05 0.37
C VAL A 58 0.48 6.33 1.86
N ALA A 59 1.58 6.25 2.61
CA ALA A 59 1.64 6.61 4.02
C ALA A 59 1.45 8.13 4.23
N SER A 60 2.10 8.97 3.43
CA SER A 60 1.94 10.44 3.51
C SER A 60 0.52 10.89 3.20
N LYS A 61 -0.22 10.14 2.38
CA LYS A 61 -1.65 10.36 2.12
C LYS A 61 -2.57 9.92 3.26
N GLY A 62 -2.04 9.33 4.33
CA GLY A 62 -2.81 8.85 5.49
C GLY A 62 -3.64 7.58 5.24
N ILE A 63 -3.44 6.90 4.11
CA ILE A 63 -4.23 5.70 3.75
C ILE A 63 -3.74 4.46 4.50
N ILE A 64 -2.44 4.41 4.78
CA ILE A 64 -1.81 3.44 5.67
C ILE A 64 -1.09 4.17 6.79
N HIS A 65 -1.11 3.60 7.99
CA HIS A 65 -0.39 4.15 9.13
C HIS A 65 1.13 3.99 8.94
N LYS A 66 1.92 4.92 9.52
CA LYS A 66 3.39 4.91 9.47
C LYS A 66 4.00 3.56 9.91
N ASN A 67 3.47 2.95 10.97
CA ASN A 67 3.93 1.64 11.44
C ASN A 67 3.65 0.53 10.42
N LYS A 68 2.53 0.61 9.70
CA LYS A 68 2.21 -0.36 8.64
C LYS A 68 3.16 -0.19 7.46
N ALA A 69 3.48 1.04 7.08
CA ALA A 69 4.49 1.31 6.05
C ALA A 69 5.86 0.75 6.47
N ALA A 70 6.32 1.04 7.69
CA ALA A 70 7.56 0.51 8.25
C ALA A 70 7.59 -1.03 8.25
N ASN A 71 6.50 -1.68 8.64
CA ASN A 71 6.38 -3.14 8.60
C ASN A 71 6.53 -3.71 7.17
N GLN A 72 5.97 -3.05 6.14
CA GLN A 72 6.16 -3.51 4.76
C GLN A 72 7.61 -3.31 4.28
N LYS A 73 8.23 -2.17 4.63
CA LYS A 73 9.64 -1.92 4.31
C LYS A 73 10.57 -2.93 4.96
N ALA A 74 10.30 -3.29 6.22
CA ALA A 74 11.03 -4.33 6.93
C ALA A 74 10.91 -5.70 6.26
N LYS A 75 9.72 -6.08 5.77
CA LYS A 75 9.53 -7.35 5.04
C LYS A 75 10.33 -7.41 3.75
N ILE A 76 10.32 -6.34 2.96
CA ILE A 76 11.09 -6.24 1.72
C ILE A 76 12.59 -6.32 2.01
N SER A 77 13.06 -5.58 3.02
CA SER A 77 14.47 -5.57 3.40
C SER A 77 14.95 -6.96 3.85
N LYS A 78 14.13 -7.68 4.63
CA LYS A 78 14.43 -9.07 5.02
C LYS A 78 14.53 -10.00 3.82
N HIS A 79 13.66 -9.85 2.82
CA HIS A 79 13.71 -10.64 1.59
C HIS A 79 15.01 -10.38 0.82
N LEU A 80 15.39 -9.11 0.62
CA LEU A 80 16.64 -8.74 -0.06
C LEU A 80 17.88 -9.27 0.64
N ASN A 81 17.91 -9.25 1.98
CA ASN A 81 19.03 -9.78 2.76
C ASN A 81 19.14 -11.30 2.67
N ASN A 82 18.02 -12.00 2.51
CA ASN A 82 18.00 -13.46 2.38
C ASN A 82 18.35 -13.94 0.95
N LEU A 83 18.18 -13.09 -0.06
CA LEU A 83 18.65 -13.37 -1.41
C LEU A 83 20.18 -13.27 -1.44
N LYS A 84 20.84 -14.41 -1.67
CA LYS A 84 22.30 -14.50 -1.80
C LYS A 84 22.76 -13.74 -3.05
#